data_AF-A0A4V1BDP5-F1
#
_entry.id   AF-A0A4V1BDP5-F1
#
_cell.length_a   1.000
_cell.length_b   1.000
_cell.length_c   1.000
_cell.angle_alpha   90.00
_cell.angle_beta   90.00
_cell.angle_gamma   90.00
#
_symmetry.space_group_name_H-M   'P 1'
#
loop_
_entity.id
_entity.type
_entity.pdbx_description
1 polymer ?
#
loop_
_entity_poly.entity_id
_entity_poly.type
_entity_poly.pdbx_seq_one_letter_code
_entity_poly.pdbx_strand_id
1 'polypeptide(L)'
;MADKIDDILSSWGAGRNALLYGPPATGKTRLISELFQALNTPPEAHRGILFDPNDKETPFSRPEQEITIPQPIKVVWTTFHQSYGYEDFVLGLRPKITTEGTRLQPWAGVFLDAALELEDSESPYKSVVIFIDEINRGNAARIFGEFMTFLDFDYRDGGTVPLPVPLRQLTYDDGESEELLRPGGKATKIPEGFTFPKHVYIVATMNSVDRAAVPIDSALARRFDRIEMRPNLDVLVEHWGMDKTAIPTPTEDNWEELSPFETAYLLLDRLNVAIASDLGPEFELGHGLLTPVEAIKPAAGRTTQPVEEKDAWRSLAKTWDDVLFPQLEDRYSGRPEQLMDLLHVDTAPPAGEYAWTLRTAKGGTVESRTLEPVRVSELDIDVVKRSFRWLTR
;
A
#
# COMPACT_ATOMS: atom_id res chain seq x y z
N MET A 1 3.47 0.92 -13.24
CA MET A 1 2.30 0.58 -12.38
C MET A 1 1.14 -0.02 -13.16
N ALA A 2 0.99 0.24 -14.47
CA ALA A 2 -0.06 -0.34 -15.30
C ALA A 2 -0.12 -1.88 -15.21
N ASP A 3 1.03 -2.55 -15.27
CA ASP A 3 1.16 -4.01 -15.18
C ASP A 3 0.51 -4.61 -13.92
N LYS A 4 0.53 -3.87 -12.81
CA LYS A 4 0.00 -4.34 -11.52
C LYS A 4 -1.52 -4.23 -11.44
N ILE A 5 -2.13 -3.31 -12.18
CA ILE A 5 -3.58 -3.27 -12.33
C ILE A 5 -4.03 -4.41 -13.24
N ASP A 6 -3.28 -4.71 -14.30
CA ASP A 6 -3.56 -5.86 -15.17
C ASP A 6 -3.45 -7.19 -14.40
N ASP A 7 -2.47 -7.33 -13.49
CA ASP A 7 -2.38 -8.46 -12.57
C ASP A 7 -3.67 -8.62 -11.72
N ILE A 8 -4.26 -7.51 -11.24
CA ILE A 8 -5.51 -7.52 -10.46
C ILE A 8 -6.69 -7.95 -11.35
N LEU A 9 -6.82 -7.35 -12.54
CA LEU A 9 -7.89 -7.67 -13.49
C LEU A 9 -7.80 -9.13 -13.96
N SER A 10 -6.59 -9.64 -14.19
CA SER A 10 -6.33 -11.04 -14.53
C SER A 10 -6.70 -11.97 -13.37
N SER A 11 -6.39 -11.59 -12.13
CA SER A 11 -6.79 -12.36 -10.93
C SER A 11 -8.31 -12.50 -10.87
N TRP A 12 -9.04 -11.39 -11.07
CA TRP A 12 -10.49 -11.39 -11.11
C TRP A 12 -11.07 -12.21 -12.26
N GLY A 13 -10.46 -12.13 -13.45
CA GLY A 13 -10.82 -12.96 -14.61
C GLY A 13 -10.63 -14.46 -14.37
N ALA A 14 -9.63 -14.82 -13.57
CA ALA A 14 -9.37 -16.19 -13.12
C ALA A 14 -10.24 -16.63 -11.93
N GLY A 15 -11.16 -15.79 -11.45
CA GLY A 15 -12.01 -16.10 -10.30
C GLY A 15 -11.28 -16.09 -8.96
N ARG A 16 -10.31 -15.17 -8.79
CA ARG A 16 -9.55 -14.99 -7.55
C ARG A 16 -9.56 -13.53 -7.11
N ASN A 17 -9.55 -13.31 -5.79
CA ASN A 17 -9.39 -11.97 -5.24
C ASN A 17 -7.93 -11.56 -5.23
N ALA A 18 -7.61 -10.26 -5.20
CA ALA A 18 -6.23 -9.78 -5.23
C ALA A 18 -5.78 -9.22 -3.87
N LEU A 19 -4.55 -9.52 -3.47
CA LEU A 19 -3.90 -8.98 -2.28
C LEU A 19 -2.57 -8.31 -2.66
N LEU A 20 -2.53 -6.99 -2.61
CA LEU A 20 -1.32 -6.19 -2.76
C LEU A 20 -0.54 -6.20 -1.45
N TYR A 21 0.70 -6.67 -1.48
CA TYR A 21 1.54 -6.69 -0.29
C TYR A 21 2.96 -6.19 -0.59
N GLY A 22 3.63 -5.74 0.45
CA GLY A 22 5.03 -5.31 0.37
C GLY A 22 5.36 -4.26 1.43
N PRO A 23 6.60 -3.75 1.40
CA PRO A 23 7.03 -2.74 2.37
C PRO A 23 6.19 -1.46 2.30
N PRO A 24 6.18 -0.63 3.36
CA PRO A 24 5.47 0.63 3.36
C PRO A 24 6.03 1.58 2.28
N ALA A 25 5.20 2.53 1.83
CA ALA A 25 5.57 3.55 0.84
C ALA A 25 6.04 3.03 -0.54
N THR A 26 5.59 1.84 -0.97
CA THR A 26 5.81 1.31 -2.33
C THR A 26 4.72 1.68 -3.33
N GLY A 27 3.75 2.53 -2.95
CA GLY A 27 2.68 3.00 -3.82
C GLY A 27 1.39 2.16 -3.84
N LYS A 28 1.23 1.19 -2.92
CA LYS A 28 0.03 0.33 -2.83
C LYS A 28 -1.30 1.11 -2.78
N THR A 29 -1.42 2.04 -1.84
CA THR A 29 -2.63 2.87 -1.67
C THR A 29 -2.87 3.78 -2.87
N ARG A 30 -1.79 4.27 -3.51
CA ARG A 30 -1.89 5.07 -4.75
C ARG A 30 -2.44 4.23 -5.90
N LEU A 31 -1.88 3.05 -6.13
CA LEU A 31 -2.34 2.14 -7.18
C LEU A 31 -3.82 1.77 -7.01
N ILE A 32 -4.23 1.47 -5.77
CA ILE A 32 -5.63 1.21 -5.46
C ILE A 32 -6.50 2.44 -5.70
N SER A 33 -6.03 3.64 -5.37
CA SER A 33 -6.78 4.88 -5.62
C SER A 33 -6.94 5.14 -7.13
N GLU A 34 -5.91 4.83 -7.92
CA GLU A 34 -5.96 4.90 -9.39
C GLU A 34 -6.98 3.91 -9.94
N LEU A 35 -6.98 2.65 -9.47
CA LEU A 35 -7.96 1.64 -9.85
C LEU A 35 -9.39 2.04 -9.41
N PHE A 36 -9.56 2.54 -8.18
CA PHE A 36 -10.85 3.03 -7.68
C PHE A 36 -11.43 4.14 -8.56
N GLN A 37 -10.60 5.09 -9.01
CA GLN A 37 -11.00 6.13 -9.95
C GLN A 37 -11.39 5.55 -11.31
N ALA A 38 -10.58 4.62 -11.85
CA ALA A 38 -10.85 3.97 -13.12
C ALA A 38 -12.16 3.16 -13.12
N LEU A 39 -12.56 2.60 -11.98
CA LEU A 39 -13.81 1.83 -11.86
C LEU A 39 -15.06 2.69 -11.62
N ASN A 40 -14.96 3.77 -10.84
CA ASN A 40 -16.10 4.66 -10.55
C ASN A 40 -16.44 5.60 -11.71
N THR A 41 -15.42 6.04 -12.41
CA THR A 41 -15.56 6.81 -13.64
C THR A 41 -14.81 6.03 -14.70
N PRO A 42 -15.40 4.94 -15.24
CA PRO A 42 -14.82 4.26 -16.40
C PRO A 42 -14.50 5.35 -17.41
N PRO A 43 -13.25 5.51 -17.83
CA PRO A 43 -12.82 6.69 -18.54
C PRO A 43 -13.60 6.76 -19.87
N GLU A 44 -14.69 7.53 -19.91
CA GLU A 44 -15.26 7.98 -21.18
C GLU A 44 -14.26 8.89 -21.91
N ALA A 45 -13.23 9.38 -21.23
CA ALA A 45 -12.21 10.20 -21.80
C ALA A 45 -10.92 10.26 -20.94
N HIS A 46 -9.82 9.80 -21.54
CA HIS A 46 -8.50 10.48 -21.53
C HIS A 46 -7.63 10.36 -20.27
N ARG A 47 -6.68 9.42 -20.30
CA ARG A 47 -5.33 9.63 -19.75
C ARG A 47 -4.27 9.02 -20.68
N GLY A 48 -3.31 9.86 -21.10
CA GLY A 48 -2.04 9.47 -21.71
C GLY A 48 -2.09 9.11 -23.20
N ILE A 49 -1.36 9.87 -24.02
CA ILE A 49 -0.92 9.40 -25.34
C ILE A 49 0.49 8.84 -25.11
N LEU A 50 0.70 7.54 -25.34
CA LEU A 50 2.06 6.98 -25.40
C LEU A 50 2.63 7.32 -26.76
N PHE A 51 3.79 7.98 -26.80
CA PHE A 51 4.52 8.22 -28.04
C PHE A 51 5.58 7.14 -28.23
N ASP A 52 5.45 6.32 -29.27
CA ASP A 52 6.50 5.40 -29.72
C ASP A 52 7.18 5.95 -30.98
N PRO A 53 8.42 6.48 -30.88
CA PRO A 53 9.15 7.01 -32.02
C PRO A 53 9.57 5.94 -33.06
N ASN A 54 9.44 4.65 -32.73
CA ASN A 54 9.80 3.56 -33.64
C ASN A 54 8.60 3.02 -34.45
N ASP A 55 7.35 3.31 -34.05
CA ASP A 55 6.15 2.98 -34.82
C ASP A 55 5.77 4.14 -35.74
N LYS A 56 5.96 3.95 -37.06
CA LYS A 56 5.68 4.98 -38.07
C LYS A 56 4.20 5.06 -38.46
N GLU A 57 3.42 4.04 -38.18
CA GLU A 57 1.99 3.97 -38.57
C GLU A 57 1.10 4.44 -37.42
N THR A 58 1.41 4.02 -36.20
CA THR A 58 0.68 4.40 -34.97
C THR A 58 1.63 4.88 -33.87
N PRO A 59 2.36 6.00 -34.08
CA PRO A 59 3.31 6.54 -33.08
C PRO A 59 2.64 6.98 -31.78
N PHE A 60 1.31 7.03 -31.75
CA PHE A 60 0.51 7.43 -30.61
C PHE A 60 -0.41 6.28 -30.23
N SER A 61 -0.05 5.51 -29.21
CA SER A 61 -0.88 4.43 -28.70
C SER A 61 -1.57 4.84 -27.40
N ARG A 62 -2.75 4.28 -27.18
CA ARG A 62 -3.54 4.45 -25.97
C ARG A 62 -3.77 3.05 -25.42
N PRO A 63 -3.06 2.62 -24.36
CA PRO A 63 -3.42 1.38 -23.72
C PRO A 63 -4.76 1.62 -23.03
N GLU A 64 -5.86 1.24 -23.68
CA GLU A 64 -7.13 1.07 -22.99
C GLU A 64 -6.91 -0.04 -21.97
N GLN A 65 -6.94 0.31 -20.69
CA GLN A 65 -7.00 -0.70 -19.65
C GLN A 65 -8.41 -1.28 -19.69
N GLU A 66 -8.58 -2.34 -20.48
CA GLU A 66 -9.88 -2.97 -20.70
C GLU A 66 -10.36 -3.61 -19.38
N ILE A 67 -11.39 -3.00 -18.78
CA ILE A 67 -12.00 -3.54 -17.57
C ILE A 67 -12.82 -4.78 -17.98
N THR A 68 -12.31 -5.96 -17.63
CA THR A 68 -12.86 -7.25 -18.06
C THR A 68 -14.09 -7.72 -17.27
N ILE A 69 -14.43 -7.04 -16.16
CA ILE A 69 -15.56 -7.43 -15.29
C ILE A 69 -16.88 -6.75 -15.71
N PRO A 70 -18.05 -7.38 -15.48
CA PRO A 70 -19.33 -6.83 -15.91
C PRO A 70 -19.63 -5.43 -15.37
N GLN A 71 -20.09 -4.53 -16.24
CA GLN A 71 -20.45 -3.15 -15.91
C GLN A 71 -21.97 -2.94 -15.92
N PRO A 72 -22.52 -1.92 -15.23
CA PRO A 72 -21.87 -0.95 -14.34
C PRO A 72 -21.29 -1.57 -13.05
N ILE A 73 -20.25 -0.96 -12.50
CA ILE A 73 -19.54 -1.47 -11.31
C ILE A 73 -19.83 -0.56 -10.11
N LYS A 74 -20.24 -1.14 -8.98
CA LYS A 74 -20.28 -0.44 -7.70
C LYS A 74 -18.95 -0.61 -7.00
N VAL A 75 -18.36 0.48 -6.54
CA VAL A 75 -17.12 0.41 -5.78
C VAL A 75 -17.38 0.73 -4.31
N VAL A 76 -16.82 -0.09 -3.41
CA VAL A 76 -16.93 0.08 -1.97
C VAL A 76 -15.54 0.09 -1.35
N TRP A 77 -15.29 1.03 -0.44
CA TRP A 77 -14.03 1.13 0.29
C TRP A 77 -14.26 0.82 1.77
N THR A 78 -13.38 0.01 2.35
CA THR A 78 -13.31 -0.22 3.80
C THR A 78 -11.85 -0.34 4.25
N THR A 79 -11.59 -0.11 5.53
CA THR A 79 -10.27 -0.24 6.14
C THR A 79 -10.40 -1.10 7.37
N PHE A 80 -9.64 -2.19 7.45
CA PHE A 80 -9.66 -3.04 8.63
C PHE A 80 -8.85 -2.40 9.77
N HIS A 81 -9.36 -2.58 10.99
CA HIS A 81 -8.73 -2.14 12.22
C HIS A 81 -9.06 -3.13 13.34
N GLN A 82 -8.38 -3.01 14.48
CA GLN A 82 -8.48 -4.00 15.57
C GLN A 82 -9.91 -4.24 16.08
N SER A 83 -10.76 -3.21 16.03
CA SER A 83 -12.18 -3.31 16.44
C SER A 83 -13.15 -3.68 15.30
N TYR A 84 -12.68 -3.90 14.08
CA TYR A 84 -13.54 -4.21 12.93
C TYR A 84 -13.93 -5.70 13.00
N GLY A 85 -15.23 -5.99 12.98
CA GLY A 85 -15.76 -7.31 13.29
C GLY A 85 -16.51 -7.98 12.14
N TYR A 86 -16.95 -9.22 12.42
CA TYR A 86 -17.88 -9.95 11.55
C TYR A 86 -19.20 -9.19 11.38
N GLU A 87 -19.61 -8.49 12.44
CA GLU A 87 -20.84 -7.72 12.52
C GLU A 87 -20.84 -6.47 11.63
N ASP A 88 -19.65 -5.95 11.30
CA ASP A 88 -19.47 -4.79 10.42
C ASP A 88 -19.34 -5.20 8.95
N PHE A 89 -18.80 -6.40 8.71
CA PHE A 89 -18.44 -6.87 7.37
C PHE A 89 -19.44 -7.83 6.76
N VAL A 90 -20.06 -8.69 7.57
CA VAL A 90 -20.96 -9.74 7.10
C VAL A 90 -22.38 -9.51 7.63
N LEU A 91 -22.63 -9.79 8.91
CA LEU A 91 -23.96 -9.69 9.49
C LEU A 91 -23.88 -9.27 10.95
N GLY A 92 -24.44 -8.11 11.26
CA GLY A 92 -24.54 -7.58 12.62
C GLY A 92 -25.97 -7.54 13.13
N LEU A 93 -26.13 -7.54 14.46
CA LEU A 93 -27.40 -7.29 15.13
C LEU A 93 -27.31 -5.94 15.86
N ARG A 94 -28.19 -5.00 15.51
CA ARG A 94 -28.24 -3.67 16.14
C ARG A 94 -29.53 -3.48 16.92
N PRO A 95 -29.50 -2.82 18.09
CA PRO A 95 -30.72 -2.56 18.86
C PRO A 95 -31.64 -1.59 18.10
N LYS A 96 -32.90 -1.97 17.96
CA LYS A 96 -34.00 -1.15 17.44
C LYS A 96 -35.03 -0.97 18.54
N ILE A 97 -35.27 0.28 18.92
CA ILE A 97 -36.27 0.64 19.92
C ILE A 97 -37.65 0.54 19.26
N THR A 98 -38.53 -0.26 19.84
CA THR A 98 -39.91 -0.46 19.41
C THR A 98 -40.86 -0.13 20.54
N THR A 99 -42.16 -0.04 20.26
CA THR A 99 -43.20 0.19 21.27
C THR A 99 -43.29 -0.91 22.34
N GLU A 100 -42.80 -2.12 22.03
CA GLU A 100 -42.83 -3.29 22.92
C GLU A 100 -41.49 -3.53 23.64
N GLY A 101 -40.47 -2.71 23.39
CA GLY A 101 -39.13 -2.83 24.00
C GLY A 101 -38.00 -2.72 22.98
N THR A 102 -36.81 -3.20 23.35
CA THR A 102 -35.64 -3.24 22.47
C THR A 102 -35.59 -4.58 21.74
N ARG A 103 -35.65 -4.56 20.40
CA ARG A 103 -35.45 -5.73 19.54
C ARG A 103 -34.08 -5.65 18.88
N LEU A 104 -33.45 -6.80 18.66
CA LEU A 104 -32.27 -6.89 17.79
C LEU A 104 -32.71 -6.94 16.33
N GLN A 105 -32.23 -5.98 15.54
CA GLN A 105 -32.50 -5.82 14.12
C GLN A 105 -31.25 -6.24 13.34
N PRO A 106 -31.36 -7.24 12.45
CA PRO A 106 -30.26 -7.61 11.55
C PRO A 106 -29.86 -6.47 10.61
N TRP A 107 -28.55 -6.36 10.38
CA TRP A 107 -27.92 -5.36 9.53
C TRP A 107 -26.85 -6.01 8.66
N ALA A 108 -26.93 -5.79 7.35
CA ALA A 108 -25.96 -6.28 6.37
C ALA A 108 -24.64 -5.49 6.49
N GLY A 109 -23.54 -6.19 6.76
CA GLY A 109 -22.20 -5.64 6.65
C GLY A 109 -21.79 -5.46 5.18
N VAL A 110 -20.62 -4.86 4.96
CA VAL A 110 -20.13 -4.48 3.63
C VAL A 110 -20.13 -5.61 2.60
N PHE A 111 -19.68 -6.81 2.99
CA PHE A 111 -19.57 -7.97 2.10
C PHE A 111 -20.92 -8.60 1.78
N LEU A 112 -21.81 -8.70 2.78
CA LEU A 112 -23.16 -9.20 2.54
C LEU A 112 -23.98 -8.20 1.72
N ASP A 113 -23.87 -6.89 2.01
CA ASP A 113 -24.55 -5.87 1.22
C ASP A 113 -24.11 -5.86 -0.24
N ALA A 114 -22.82 -6.12 -0.52
CA ALA A 114 -22.33 -6.27 -1.89
C ALA A 114 -23.02 -7.41 -2.66
N ALA A 115 -23.28 -8.54 -1.98
CA ALA A 115 -24.06 -9.62 -2.57
C ALA A 115 -25.52 -9.21 -2.80
N LEU A 116 -26.15 -8.61 -1.78
CA LEU A 116 -27.55 -8.18 -1.87
C LEU A 116 -27.77 -7.07 -2.91
N GLU A 117 -26.76 -6.25 -3.19
CA GLU A 117 -26.81 -5.23 -4.24
C GLU A 117 -26.93 -5.83 -5.64
N LEU A 118 -26.30 -6.98 -5.90
CA LEU A 118 -26.35 -7.61 -7.23
C LEU A 118 -27.65 -8.39 -7.46
N GLU A 119 -28.34 -8.76 -6.38
CA GLU A 119 -29.62 -9.48 -6.40
C GLU A 119 -30.83 -8.51 -6.32
N ASP A 120 -30.60 -7.26 -5.94
CA ASP A 120 -31.62 -6.22 -5.93
C ASP A 120 -32.01 -5.86 -7.38
N SER A 121 -33.24 -6.18 -7.76
CA SER A 121 -33.77 -5.92 -9.11
C SER A 121 -33.78 -4.44 -9.51
N GLU A 122 -33.73 -3.51 -8.53
CA GLU A 122 -33.64 -2.07 -8.76
C GLU A 122 -32.19 -1.59 -8.91
N SER A 123 -31.21 -2.45 -8.64
CA SER A 123 -29.80 -2.11 -8.74
C SER A 123 -29.34 -2.04 -10.20
N PRO A 124 -28.69 -0.94 -10.62
CA PRO A 124 -28.14 -0.84 -11.96
C PRO A 124 -26.83 -1.62 -12.12
N TYR A 125 -26.22 -2.07 -11.02
CA TYR A 125 -24.87 -2.63 -11.02
C TYR A 125 -24.85 -4.11 -11.41
N LYS A 126 -23.79 -4.52 -12.10
CA LYS A 126 -23.52 -5.90 -12.52
C LYS A 126 -22.32 -6.51 -11.81
N SER A 127 -21.46 -5.69 -11.22
CA SER A 127 -20.39 -6.12 -10.34
C SER A 127 -20.26 -5.20 -9.14
N VAL A 128 -19.71 -5.74 -8.05
CA VAL A 128 -19.24 -4.95 -6.90
C VAL A 128 -17.76 -5.20 -6.70
N VAL A 129 -16.97 -4.15 -6.51
CA VAL A 129 -15.55 -4.24 -6.13
C VAL A 129 -15.37 -3.65 -4.73
N ILE A 130 -14.84 -4.46 -3.82
CA ILE A 130 -14.55 -4.07 -2.44
C ILE A 130 -13.05 -3.87 -2.29
N PHE A 131 -12.67 -2.65 -1.95
CA PHE A 131 -11.32 -2.27 -1.57
C PHE A 131 -11.17 -2.42 -0.06
N ILE A 132 -10.24 -3.26 0.38
CA ILE A 132 -9.93 -3.46 1.80
C ILE A 132 -8.52 -2.94 2.06
N ASP A 133 -8.41 -1.76 2.67
CA ASP A 133 -7.12 -1.24 3.10
C ASP A 133 -6.70 -1.88 4.44
N GLU A 134 -5.42 -2.21 4.57
CA GLU A 134 -4.79 -2.77 5.77
C GLU A 134 -5.47 -4.05 6.28
N ILE A 135 -5.66 -5.05 5.40
CA ILE A 135 -6.39 -6.29 5.73
C ILE A 135 -5.81 -7.03 6.95
N ASN A 136 -4.53 -6.82 7.25
CA ASN A 136 -3.84 -7.41 8.40
C ASN A 136 -3.96 -6.58 9.69
N ARG A 137 -4.59 -5.40 9.71
CA ARG A 137 -4.82 -4.64 10.96
C ARG A 137 -6.04 -5.09 11.76
N GLY A 138 -6.83 -6.00 11.20
CA GLY A 138 -7.88 -6.74 11.88
C GLY A 138 -7.64 -8.24 11.78
N ASN A 139 -8.32 -9.04 12.61
CA ASN A 139 -8.31 -10.49 12.45
C ASN A 139 -9.20 -10.86 11.26
N ALA A 140 -8.62 -10.86 10.05
CA ALA A 140 -9.35 -11.08 8.82
C ALA A 140 -10.10 -12.41 8.80
N ALA A 141 -9.52 -13.49 9.32
CA ALA A 141 -10.20 -14.78 9.43
C ALA A 141 -11.49 -14.70 10.28
N ARG A 142 -11.46 -13.95 11.39
CA ARG A 142 -12.65 -13.70 12.21
C ARG A 142 -13.64 -12.76 11.54
N ILE A 143 -13.17 -11.74 10.83
CA ILE A 143 -14.03 -10.76 10.12
C ILE A 143 -14.81 -11.44 9.00
N PHE A 144 -14.16 -12.30 8.20
CA PHE A 144 -14.83 -13.08 7.17
C PHE A 144 -15.66 -14.23 7.76
N GLY A 145 -15.22 -14.83 8.86
CA GLY A 145 -15.92 -15.95 9.50
C GLY A 145 -16.21 -17.10 8.52
N GLU A 146 -17.42 -17.62 8.56
CA GLU A 146 -17.97 -18.60 7.62
C GLU A 146 -17.96 -18.13 6.15
N PHE A 147 -18.08 -16.83 5.90
CA PHE A 147 -18.11 -16.25 4.55
C PHE A 147 -16.76 -16.30 3.83
N MET A 148 -15.69 -16.64 4.56
CA MET A 148 -14.38 -16.92 3.97
C MET A 148 -14.44 -18.00 2.89
N THR A 149 -15.41 -18.92 2.95
CA THR A 149 -15.65 -19.93 1.90
C THR A 149 -15.95 -19.29 0.55
N PHE A 150 -16.74 -18.21 0.53
CA PHE A 150 -17.12 -17.50 -0.69
C PHE A 150 -16.07 -16.51 -1.18
N LEU A 151 -14.87 -16.51 -0.62
CA LEU A 151 -13.72 -15.89 -1.29
C LEU A 151 -13.22 -16.74 -2.46
N ASP A 152 -13.55 -18.02 -2.46
CA ASP A 152 -13.33 -18.92 -3.58
C ASP A 152 -14.57 -18.92 -4.48
N PHE A 153 -14.35 -18.62 -5.76
CA PHE A 153 -15.42 -18.37 -6.73
C PHE A 153 -16.14 -19.66 -7.14
N ASP A 154 -15.53 -20.82 -6.91
CA ASP A 154 -16.15 -22.12 -7.19
C ASP A 154 -17.38 -22.39 -6.32
N TYR A 155 -17.47 -21.77 -5.13
CA TYR A 155 -18.60 -21.91 -4.21
C TYR A 155 -19.69 -20.84 -4.38
N ARG A 156 -19.50 -19.92 -5.32
CA ARG A 156 -20.45 -18.84 -5.64
C ARG A 156 -21.46 -19.29 -6.70
N ASP A 157 -22.47 -18.47 -6.93
CA ASP A 157 -23.37 -18.65 -8.05
C ASP A 157 -22.60 -18.75 -9.39
N GLY A 158 -23.03 -19.68 -10.25
CA GLY A 158 -22.34 -20.01 -11.49
C GLY A 158 -20.91 -20.58 -11.33
N GLY A 159 -20.50 -20.94 -10.12
CA GLY A 159 -19.29 -21.70 -9.81
C GLY A 159 -19.45 -23.21 -10.04
N THR A 160 -18.39 -23.98 -9.83
CA THR A 160 -18.42 -25.44 -10.03
C THR A 160 -19.22 -26.18 -8.95
N VAL A 161 -19.24 -25.66 -7.71
CA VAL A 161 -19.95 -26.23 -6.57
C VAL A 161 -20.63 -25.12 -5.76
N PRO A 162 -21.69 -24.45 -6.29
CA PRO A 162 -22.36 -23.36 -5.58
C PRO A 162 -22.90 -23.80 -4.22
N LEU A 163 -22.65 -23.02 -3.18
CA LEU A 163 -23.12 -23.30 -1.82
C LEU A 163 -24.07 -22.20 -1.31
N PRO A 164 -25.09 -22.55 -0.52
CA PRO A 164 -25.93 -21.55 0.14
C PRO A 164 -25.14 -20.83 1.23
N VAL A 165 -25.40 -19.53 1.39
CA VAL A 165 -24.75 -18.72 2.44
C VAL A 165 -25.23 -19.17 3.83
N PRO A 166 -24.32 -19.36 4.80
CA PRO A 166 -24.67 -19.86 6.12
C PRO A 166 -25.14 -18.74 7.06
N LEU A 167 -26.27 -18.09 6.74
CA LEU A 167 -26.89 -17.02 7.54
C LEU A 167 -27.74 -17.56 8.71
N ARG A 168 -27.14 -18.38 9.58
CA ARG A 168 -27.84 -19.07 10.67
C ARG A 168 -28.36 -18.15 11.77
N GLN A 169 -27.89 -16.91 11.81
CA GLN A 169 -28.30 -15.90 12.79
C GLN A 169 -29.66 -15.27 12.45
N LEU A 170 -30.17 -15.48 11.22
CA LEU A 170 -31.48 -14.98 10.79
C LEU A 170 -32.58 -16.01 11.06
N THR A 171 -33.75 -15.52 11.47
CA THR A 171 -34.96 -16.33 11.50
C THR A 171 -35.59 -16.37 10.11
N TYR A 172 -36.08 -17.53 9.67
CA TYR A 172 -36.80 -17.68 8.40
C TYR A 172 -38.26 -18.08 8.65
N ASP A 173 -39.17 -17.50 7.90
CA ASP A 173 -40.60 -17.80 7.89
C ASP A 173 -41.09 -17.85 6.44
N ASP A 174 -41.82 -18.91 6.09
CA ASP A 174 -42.28 -19.20 4.72
C ASP A 174 -41.17 -19.08 3.64
N GLY A 175 -39.96 -19.55 3.96
CA GLY A 175 -38.82 -19.53 3.05
C GLY A 175 -38.10 -18.19 2.90
N GLU A 176 -38.49 -17.16 3.66
CA GLU A 176 -37.89 -15.82 3.62
C GLU A 176 -37.33 -15.42 4.99
N SER A 177 -36.20 -14.72 5.01
CA SER A 177 -35.62 -14.25 6.27
C SER A 177 -36.49 -13.16 6.93
N GLU A 178 -36.27 -12.94 8.22
CA GLU A 178 -36.66 -11.68 8.85
C GLU A 178 -36.01 -10.49 8.13
N GLU A 179 -36.64 -9.33 8.23
CA GLU A 179 -36.16 -8.14 7.55
C GLU A 179 -34.76 -7.76 8.04
N LEU A 180 -33.87 -7.46 7.09
CA LEU A 180 -32.50 -7.04 7.31
C LEU A 180 -32.31 -5.64 6.74
N LEU A 181 -31.71 -4.76 7.53
CA LEU A 181 -31.36 -3.41 7.10
C LEU A 181 -30.05 -3.41 6.30
N ARG A 182 -30.01 -2.59 5.26
CA ARG A 182 -28.86 -2.38 4.39
C ARG A 182 -28.34 -0.95 4.54
N PRO A 183 -27.04 -0.70 4.25
CA PRO A 183 -26.51 0.65 4.08
C PRO A 183 -27.41 1.54 3.20
N GLY A 184 -27.55 2.81 3.59
CA GLY A 184 -28.46 3.74 2.91
C GLY A 184 -29.93 3.63 3.34
N GLY A 185 -30.25 2.80 4.33
CA GLY A 185 -31.60 2.74 4.94
C GLY A 185 -32.60 1.87 4.18
N LYS A 186 -32.15 1.16 3.13
CA LYS A 186 -32.94 0.11 2.49
C LYS A 186 -33.14 -1.06 3.45
N ALA A 187 -34.22 -1.82 3.23
CA ALA A 187 -34.48 -3.06 3.93
C ALA A 187 -34.76 -4.16 2.89
N THR A 188 -34.33 -5.38 3.17
CA THR A 188 -34.60 -6.53 2.30
C THR A 188 -34.83 -7.79 3.13
N LYS A 189 -35.34 -8.82 2.48
CA LYS A 189 -35.33 -10.19 2.97
C LYS A 189 -34.42 -11.04 2.10
N ILE A 190 -33.95 -12.14 2.66
CA ILE A 190 -33.08 -13.09 1.99
C ILE A 190 -33.84 -14.41 1.88
N PRO A 191 -34.02 -14.97 0.68
CA PRO A 191 -34.68 -16.26 0.52
C PRO A 191 -33.81 -17.40 1.09
N GLU A 192 -34.46 -18.47 1.54
CA GLU A 192 -33.77 -19.68 1.97
C GLU A 192 -32.99 -20.30 0.81
N GLY A 193 -31.75 -20.72 1.07
CA GLY A 193 -30.86 -21.25 0.02
C GLY A 193 -30.17 -20.19 -0.84
N PHE A 194 -30.25 -18.91 -0.48
CA PHE A 194 -29.50 -17.83 -1.13
C PHE A 194 -28.03 -18.21 -1.36
N THR A 195 -27.53 -18.00 -2.57
CA THR A 195 -26.12 -18.26 -2.93
C THR A 195 -25.37 -16.94 -3.11
N PHE A 196 -24.06 -16.96 -2.88
CA PHE A 196 -23.25 -15.74 -2.98
C PHE A 196 -23.01 -15.39 -4.46
N PRO A 197 -23.29 -14.17 -4.94
CA PRO A 197 -23.16 -13.83 -6.36
C PRO A 197 -21.72 -13.89 -6.86
N LYS A 198 -21.56 -14.26 -8.14
CA LYS A 198 -20.25 -14.41 -8.79
C LYS A 198 -19.42 -13.13 -8.80
N HIS A 199 -20.05 -12.01 -9.17
CA HIS A 199 -19.39 -10.77 -9.58
C HIS A 199 -19.11 -9.79 -8.42
N VAL A 200 -18.72 -10.32 -7.26
CA VAL A 200 -18.23 -9.54 -6.12
C VAL A 200 -16.73 -9.73 -5.97
N TYR A 201 -15.94 -8.74 -6.34
CA TYR A 201 -14.49 -8.83 -6.37
C TYR A 201 -13.87 -8.10 -5.18
N ILE A 202 -12.75 -8.61 -4.67
CA ILE A 202 -11.99 -7.96 -3.60
C ILE A 202 -10.58 -7.64 -4.10
N VAL A 203 -10.12 -6.44 -3.76
CA VAL A 203 -8.71 -6.07 -3.77
C VAL A 203 -8.32 -5.53 -2.39
N ALA A 204 -7.30 -6.10 -1.80
CA ALA A 204 -6.85 -5.76 -0.46
C ALA A 204 -5.41 -5.26 -0.44
N THR A 205 -5.05 -4.41 0.54
CA THR A 205 -3.64 -4.08 0.83
C THR A 205 -3.20 -4.72 2.13
N MET A 206 -1.91 -5.05 2.18
CA MET A 206 -1.23 -5.48 3.39
C MET A 206 0.14 -4.83 3.47
N ASN A 207 0.43 -4.16 4.59
CA ASN A 207 1.80 -3.80 4.93
C ASN A 207 2.49 -5.00 5.57
N SER A 208 3.58 -5.46 4.96
CA SER A 208 4.23 -6.72 5.36
C SER A 208 4.88 -6.69 6.74
N VAL A 209 5.21 -5.49 7.25
CA VAL A 209 6.06 -5.30 8.44
C VAL A 209 5.38 -4.39 9.47
N ASP A 210 4.06 -4.41 9.56
CA ASP A 210 3.36 -3.66 10.60
C ASP A 210 3.39 -4.45 11.93
N ARG A 211 3.93 -3.85 13.01
CA ARG A 211 3.97 -4.46 14.35
C ARG A 211 2.57 -4.71 14.92
N ALA A 212 1.57 -3.92 14.49
CA ALA A 212 0.18 -4.10 14.88
C ALA A 212 -0.56 -5.11 13.99
N ALA A 213 0.10 -5.70 13.00
CA ALA A 213 -0.51 -6.66 12.10
C ALA A 213 -0.88 -7.97 12.80
N VAL A 214 -2.11 -8.41 12.59
CA VAL A 214 -2.55 -9.77 12.79
C VAL A 214 -2.12 -10.61 11.57
N PRO A 215 -1.38 -11.70 11.76
CA PRO A 215 -0.99 -12.58 10.65
C PRO A 215 -2.22 -13.11 9.90
N ILE A 216 -2.14 -13.11 8.58
CA ILE A 216 -3.13 -13.78 7.73
C ILE A 216 -2.84 -15.28 7.74
N ASP A 217 -3.84 -16.09 8.11
CA ASP A 217 -3.68 -17.54 8.10
C ASP A 217 -3.56 -18.11 6.67
N SER A 218 -3.04 -19.33 6.56
CA SER A 218 -2.82 -19.98 5.26
C SER A 218 -4.11 -20.27 4.49
N ALA A 219 -5.25 -20.45 5.19
CA ALA A 219 -6.53 -20.72 4.57
C ALA A 219 -7.09 -19.47 3.89
N LEU A 220 -6.95 -18.29 4.50
CA LEU A 220 -7.32 -17.02 3.90
C LEU A 220 -6.32 -16.65 2.80
N ALA A 221 -5.02 -16.77 3.06
CA ALA A 221 -3.97 -16.40 2.11
C ALA A 221 -4.13 -17.08 0.74
N ARG A 222 -4.47 -18.38 0.70
CA ARG A 222 -4.65 -19.10 -0.58
C ARG A 222 -5.83 -18.62 -1.43
N ARG A 223 -6.80 -17.90 -0.83
CA ARG A 223 -7.99 -17.37 -1.52
C ARG A 223 -7.76 -15.99 -2.14
N PHE A 224 -6.54 -15.48 -2.03
CA PHE A 224 -6.07 -14.29 -2.72
C PHE A 224 -4.89 -14.65 -3.64
N ASP A 225 -4.85 -14.02 -4.80
CA ASP A 225 -3.63 -13.86 -5.58
C ASP A 225 -2.78 -12.76 -4.97
N ARG A 226 -1.55 -13.12 -4.60
CA ARG A 226 -0.62 -12.23 -3.91
C ARG A 226 0.21 -11.48 -4.93
N ILE A 227 -0.01 -10.18 -5.02
CA ILE A 227 0.69 -9.28 -5.93
C ILE A 227 1.70 -8.48 -5.11
N GLU A 228 2.98 -8.79 -5.29
CA GLU A 228 4.06 -8.12 -4.57
C GLU A 228 4.35 -6.72 -5.14
N MET A 229 4.52 -5.76 -4.24
CA MET A 229 4.83 -4.36 -4.48
C MET A 229 6.17 -4.02 -3.79
N ARG A 230 7.28 -4.29 -4.48
CA ARG A 230 8.64 -3.98 -4.02
C ARG A 230 8.99 -2.50 -4.23
N PRO A 231 10.00 -1.97 -3.51
CA PRO A 231 10.60 -0.69 -3.86
C PRO A 231 11.06 -0.71 -5.33
N ASN A 232 10.80 0.39 -6.03
CA ASN A 232 11.19 0.54 -7.42
C ASN A 232 11.92 1.88 -7.57
N LEU A 233 13.24 1.81 -7.71
CA LEU A 233 14.11 2.96 -7.85
C LEU A 233 13.90 3.70 -9.19
N ASP A 234 13.35 3.04 -10.21
CA ASP A 234 13.09 3.66 -11.52
C ASP A 234 12.03 4.77 -11.41
N VAL A 235 11.13 4.66 -10.43
CA VAL A 235 10.16 5.71 -10.12
C VAL A 235 10.86 7.00 -9.67
N LEU A 236 11.98 6.88 -8.93
CA LEU A 236 12.77 8.04 -8.50
C LEU A 236 13.57 8.64 -9.66
N VAL A 237 14.08 7.80 -10.56
CA VAL A 237 14.75 8.24 -11.80
C VAL A 237 13.79 9.10 -12.63
N GLU A 238 12.56 8.63 -12.84
CA GLU A 238 11.53 9.38 -13.56
C GLU A 238 11.13 10.66 -12.80
N HIS A 239 10.88 10.56 -11.49
CA HIS A 239 10.48 11.69 -10.64
C HIS A 239 11.51 12.83 -10.62
N TRP A 240 12.81 12.49 -10.66
CA TRP A 240 13.90 13.47 -10.69
C TRP A 240 14.40 13.81 -12.09
N GLY A 241 13.87 13.18 -13.14
CA GLY A 241 14.31 13.39 -14.52
C GLY A 241 15.78 12.99 -14.77
N MET A 242 16.25 11.95 -14.08
CA MET A 242 17.63 11.44 -14.21
C MET A 242 17.76 10.44 -15.36
N ASP A 243 19.00 10.22 -15.81
CA ASP A 243 19.35 9.07 -16.65
C ASP A 243 19.93 7.96 -15.77
N LYS A 244 19.21 6.85 -15.63
CA LYS A 244 19.64 5.69 -14.82
C LYS A 244 21.01 5.16 -15.24
N THR A 245 21.36 5.24 -16.53
CA THR A 245 22.63 4.72 -17.04
C THR A 245 23.81 5.64 -16.73
N ALA A 246 23.53 6.90 -16.37
CA ALA A 246 24.52 7.89 -16.00
C ALA A 246 24.82 7.91 -14.49
N ILE A 247 24.01 7.22 -13.66
CA ILE A 247 24.23 7.16 -12.21
C ILE A 247 25.57 6.45 -11.94
N PRO A 248 26.57 7.14 -11.37
CA PRO A 248 27.90 6.56 -11.17
C PRO A 248 27.88 5.53 -10.04
N THR A 249 28.74 4.51 -10.15
CA THR A 249 29.09 3.70 -8.98
C THR A 249 30.04 4.52 -8.10
N PRO A 250 29.73 4.74 -6.80
CA PRO A 250 30.63 5.44 -5.91
C PRO A 250 31.94 4.68 -5.73
N THR A 251 33.02 5.42 -5.85
CA THR A 251 34.43 5.00 -5.69
C THR A 251 35.13 6.05 -4.85
N GLU A 252 36.35 5.75 -4.37
CA GLU A 252 37.18 6.73 -3.63
C GLU A 252 37.41 8.03 -4.40
N ASP A 253 37.37 7.99 -5.73
CA ASP A 253 37.72 9.11 -6.59
C ASP A 253 36.53 10.03 -6.94
N ASN A 254 35.28 9.55 -6.83
CA ASN A 254 34.11 10.29 -7.33
C ASN A 254 32.99 10.50 -6.29
N TRP A 255 33.07 9.89 -5.11
CA TRP A 255 31.98 9.96 -4.13
C TRP A 255 31.71 11.39 -3.63
N GLU A 256 32.72 12.27 -3.61
CA GLU A 256 32.58 13.69 -3.25
C GLU A 256 31.92 14.53 -4.35
N GLU A 257 31.64 13.99 -5.53
CA GLU A 257 31.05 14.73 -6.66
C GLU A 257 29.57 14.41 -6.89
N LEU A 258 29.03 13.39 -6.20
CA LEU A 258 27.64 12.94 -6.38
C LEU A 258 26.63 14.07 -6.11
N SER A 259 25.68 14.25 -7.01
CA SER A 259 24.55 15.16 -6.83
C SER A 259 23.61 14.69 -5.70
N PRO A 260 22.74 15.55 -5.15
CA PRO A 260 21.77 15.15 -4.12
C PRO A 260 20.84 14.02 -4.58
N PHE A 261 20.46 13.99 -5.87
CA PHE A 261 19.52 12.98 -6.40
C PHE A 261 20.20 11.63 -6.66
N GLU A 262 21.43 11.63 -7.19
CA GLU A 262 22.25 10.41 -7.30
C GLU A 262 22.54 9.84 -5.91
N THR A 263 22.87 10.71 -4.95
CA THR A 263 23.12 10.30 -3.57
C THR A 263 21.85 9.71 -2.94
N ALA A 264 20.69 10.35 -3.11
CA ALA A 264 19.42 9.82 -2.58
C ALA A 264 19.03 8.47 -3.20
N TYR A 265 19.26 8.30 -4.51
CA TYR A 265 19.06 7.04 -5.22
C TYR A 265 19.94 5.92 -4.63
N LEU A 266 21.25 6.15 -4.58
CA LEU A 266 22.23 5.17 -4.10
C LEU A 266 22.04 4.89 -2.60
N LEU A 267 21.66 5.90 -1.82
CA LEU A 267 21.36 5.76 -0.41
C LEU A 267 20.21 4.76 -0.20
N LEU A 268 19.09 4.94 -0.90
CA LEU A 268 17.96 4.02 -0.77
C LEU A 268 18.32 2.60 -1.23
N ASP A 269 19.04 2.47 -2.35
CA ASP A 269 19.51 1.19 -2.87
C ASP A 269 20.36 0.43 -1.83
N ARG A 270 21.39 1.09 -1.31
CA ARG A 270 22.33 0.49 -0.34
C ARG A 270 21.66 0.16 0.99
N LEU A 271 20.84 1.07 1.50
CA LEU A 271 20.05 0.80 2.70
C LEU A 271 19.15 -0.41 2.51
N ASN A 272 18.49 -0.54 1.36
CA ASN A 272 17.63 -1.68 1.08
C ASN A 272 18.41 -3.00 0.95
N VAL A 273 19.58 -3.00 0.31
CA VAL A 273 20.45 -4.18 0.26
C VAL A 273 20.85 -4.63 1.66
N ALA A 274 21.27 -3.70 2.52
CA ALA A 274 21.66 -4.01 3.90
C ALA A 274 20.45 -4.49 4.74
N ILE A 275 19.32 -3.77 4.67
CA ILE A 275 18.08 -4.16 5.37
C ILE A 275 17.59 -5.54 4.93
N ALA A 276 17.61 -5.83 3.63
CA ALA A 276 17.19 -7.11 3.11
C ALA A 276 18.09 -8.25 3.58
N SER A 277 19.40 -7.99 3.71
CA SER A 277 20.37 -8.94 4.27
C SER A 277 20.13 -9.19 5.75
N ASP A 278 19.87 -8.14 6.53
CA ASP A 278 19.80 -8.22 7.99
C ASP A 278 18.43 -8.68 8.51
N LEU A 279 17.35 -8.21 7.87
CA LEU A 279 15.97 -8.34 8.35
C LEU A 279 15.08 -9.12 7.37
N GLY A 280 15.40 -9.10 6.08
CA GLY A 280 14.61 -9.69 5.00
C GLY A 280 14.02 -8.64 4.04
N PRO A 281 13.71 -9.02 2.79
CA PRO A 281 13.26 -8.08 1.75
C PRO A 281 11.93 -7.39 2.05
N GLU A 282 11.09 -7.97 2.90
CA GLU A 282 9.84 -7.36 3.34
C GLU A 282 10.04 -6.11 4.20
N PHE A 283 11.23 -5.95 4.82
CA PHE A 283 11.60 -4.82 5.67
C PHE A 283 12.18 -3.64 4.87
N GLU A 284 12.36 -3.75 3.56
CA GLU A 284 12.91 -2.66 2.75
C GLU A 284 12.14 -1.33 2.89
N LEU A 285 12.77 -0.24 2.49
CA LEU A 285 12.22 1.10 2.45
C LEU A 285 11.64 1.36 1.06
N GLY A 286 10.36 1.76 1.01
CA GLY A 286 9.70 2.13 -0.22
C GLY A 286 10.22 3.45 -0.79
N HIS A 287 10.31 3.51 -2.12
CA HIS A 287 10.71 4.72 -2.87
C HIS A 287 9.84 5.94 -2.57
N GLY A 288 8.57 5.75 -2.18
CA GLY A 288 7.67 6.83 -1.77
C GLY A 288 8.15 7.63 -0.56
N LEU A 289 9.11 7.12 0.22
CA LEU A 289 9.71 7.90 1.32
C LEU A 289 10.57 9.07 0.82
N LEU A 290 11.08 8.99 -0.41
CA LEU A 290 11.94 10.00 -1.03
C LEU A 290 11.20 10.94 -1.99
N THR A 291 9.93 10.70 -2.30
CA THR A 291 9.14 11.58 -3.18
C THR A 291 8.99 13.03 -2.69
N PRO A 292 9.07 13.36 -1.37
CA PRO A 292 9.11 14.76 -0.92
C PRO A 292 10.34 15.54 -1.36
N VAL A 293 11.41 14.87 -1.81
CA VAL A 293 12.58 15.52 -2.40
C VAL A 293 12.25 15.87 -3.85
N GLU A 294 11.96 17.14 -4.12
CA GLU A 294 11.56 17.63 -5.45
C GLU A 294 12.75 18.10 -6.28
N ALA A 295 12.80 17.72 -7.56
CA ALA A 295 13.81 18.22 -8.51
C ALA A 295 13.41 19.56 -9.15
N ILE A 296 12.11 19.86 -9.18
CA ILE A 296 11.54 21.07 -9.78
C ILE A 296 10.64 21.77 -8.77
N LYS A 297 10.62 23.10 -8.80
CA LYS A 297 9.72 23.93 -7.99
C LYS A 297 8.85 24.83 -8.88
N PRO A 298 7.63 25.21 -8.43
CA PRO A 298 6.81 26.18 -9.15
C PRO A 298 7.52 27.52 -9.31
N ALA A 299 7.44 28.11 -10.49
CA ALA A 299 7.91 29.46 -10.81
C ALA A 299 6.72 30.36 -11.20
N ALA A 300 6.98 31.66 -11.39
CA ALA A 300 5.94 32.63 -11.71
C ALA A 300 5.21 32.26 -13.03
N GLY A 301 3.89 32.13 -12.94
CA GLY A 301 3.00 31.84 -14.07
C GLY A 301 3.19 30.43 -14.65
N ARG A 302 2.52 29.41 -14.11
CA ARG A 302 2.41 28.01 -14.64
C ARG A 302 3.71 27.35 -15.16
N THR A 303 4.88 27.90 -14.84
CA THR A 303 6.20 27.38 -15.24
C THR A 303 6.85 26.69 -14.06
N THR A 304 7.79 25.81 -14.34
CA THR A 304 8.60 25.10 -13.34
C THR A 304 10.07 25.42 -13.57
N GLN A 305 10.85 25.47 -12.49
CA GLN A 305 12.30 25.67 -12.55
C GLN A 305 13.01 24.62 -11.69
N PRO A 306 14.27 24.25 -12.00
CA PRO A 306 15.05 23.35 -11.17
C PRO A 306 15.21 23.87 -9.75
N VAL A 307 15.25 22.96 -8.78
CA VAL A 307 15.60 23.28 -7.39
C VAL A 307 17.11 23.50 -7.31
N GLU A 308 17.53 24.50 -6.53
CA GLU A 308 18.95 24.75 -6.27
C GLU A 308 19.55 23.56 -5.51
N GLU A 309 20.78 23.18 -5.83
CA GLU A 309 21.41 21.99 -5.25
C GLU A 309 21.41 22.03 -3.71
N LYS A 310 21.67 23.20 -3.13
CA LYS A 310 21.64 23.42 -1.67
C LYS A 310 20.27 23.14 -1.07
N ASP A 311 19.19 23.54 -1.74
CA ASP A 311 17.81 23.31 -1.30
C ASP A 311 17.47 21.82 -1.38
N ALA A 312 17.92 21.12 -2.43
CA ALA A 312 17.72 19.68 -2.59
C ALA A 312 18.43 18.88 -1.48
N TRP A 313 19.68 19.22 -1.14
CA TRP A 313 20.39 18.62 0.00
C TRP A 313 19.69 18.85 1.33
N ARG A 314 19.17 20.05 1.56
CA ARG A 314 18.40 20.37 2.77
C ARG A 314 17.08 19.60 2.82
N SER A 315 16.41 19.43 1.68
CA SER A 315 15.21 18.60 1.57
C SER A 315 15.51 17.13 1.90
N LEU A 316 16.59 16.58 1.33
CA LEU A 316 17.04 15.21 1.64
C LEU A 316 17.37 15.04 3.13
N ALA A 317 18.08 15.98 3.74
CA ALA A 317 18.42 15.95 5.16
C ALA A 317 17.17 16.01 6.06
N LYS A 318 16.17 16.81 5.68
CA LYS A 318 14.90 16.88 6.38
C LYS A 318 14.11 15.57 6.24
N THR A 319 14.02 15.02 5.03
CA THR A 319 13.38 13.73 4.76
C THR A 319 14.08 12.60 5.52
N TRP A 320 15.41 12.68 5.67
CA TRP A 320 16.15 11.75 6.51
C TRP A 320 15.69 11.82 7.97
N ASP A 321 15.76 13.00 8.58
CA ASP A 321 15.44 13.18 10.01
C ASP A 321 13.97 12.86 10.33
N ASP A 322 13.05 13.29 9.46
CA ASP A 322 11.61 13.23 9.73
C ASP A 322 10.98 11.90 9.28
N VAL A 323 11.59 11.18 8.33
CA VAL A 323 10.99 10.01 7.69
C VAL A 323 11.91 8.79 7.69
N LEU A 324 13.11 8.85 7.10
CA LEU A 324 13.94 7.66 6.91
C LEU A 324 14.57 7.15 8.21
N PHE A 325 15.19 8.03 8.99
CA PHE A 325 15.90 7.63 10.20
C PHE A 325 14.98 7.03 11.27
N PRO A 326 13.78 7.60 11.57
CA PRO A 326 12.83 6.96 12.48
C PRO A 326 12.40 5.55 12.01
N GLN A 327 12.28 5.35 10.69
CA GLN A 327 11.95 4.06 10.09
C GLN A 327 13.10 3.04 10.24
N LEU A 328 14.36 3.48 10.20
CA LEU A 328 15.53 2.65 10.50
C LEU A 328 15.60 2.32 11.99
N GLU A 329 15.42 3.29 12.87
CA GLU A 329 15.40 3.07 14.33
C GLU A 329 14.34 2.05 14.75
N ASP A 330 13.14 2.11 14.16
CA ASP A 330 12.08 1.15 14.48
C ASP A 330 12.44 -0.27 13.98
N ARG A 331 13.02 -0.40 12.78
CA ARG A 331 13.43 -1.70 12.22
C ARG A 331 14.57 -2.35 12.98
N TYR A 332 15.57 -1.56 13.38
CA TYR A 332 16.72 -2.00 14.15
C TYR A 332 16.52 -1.81 15.66
N SER A 333 15.27 -1.72 16.12
CA SER A 333 14.96 -1.63 17.54
C SER A 333 15.48 -2.88 18.27
N GLY A 334 16.28 -2.66 19.32
CA GLY A 334 16.97 -3.73 20.05
C GLY A 334 18.23 -4.28 19.33
N ARG A 335 18.65 -3.65 18.22
CA ARG A 335 19.83 -4.00 17.40
C ARG A 335 20.70 -2.77 17.09
N PRO A 336 21.17 -2.04 18.12
CA PRO A 336 21.87 -0.77 17.92
C PRO A 336 23.22 -0.93 17.19
N GLU A 337 23.91 -2.06 17.36
CA GLU A 337 25.17 -2.34 16.66
C GLU A 337 24.96 -2.44 15.15
N GLN A 338 23.94 -3.17 14.69
CA GLN A 338 23.61 -3.24 13.26
C GLN A 338 23.22 -1.88 12.68
N LEU A 339 22.50 -1.04 13.45
CA LEU A 339 22.20 0.32 13.01
C LEU A 339 23.46 1.19 12.92
N MET A 340 24.42 1.03 13.83
CA MET A 340 25.70 1.75 13.77
C MET A 340 26.56 1.26 12.58
N ASP A 341 26.56 -0.03 12.30
CA ASP A 341 27.21 -0.62 11.13
C ASP A 341 26.58 -0.08 9.84
N LEU A 342 25.24 -0.04 9.76
CA LEU A 342 24.49 0.52 8.62
C LEU A 342 24.83 2.00 8.37
N LEU A 343 25.13 2.75 9.42
CA LEU A 343 25.49 4.17 9.36
C LEU A 343 27.00 4.41 9.24
N HIS A 344 27.80 3.37 9.03
CA HIS A 344 29.26 3.43 8.91
C HIS A 344 29.92 4.21 10.07
N VAL A 345 29.42 4.07 11.30
CA VAL A 345 29.92 4.85 12.46
C VAL A 345 31.37 4.53 12.78
N ASP A 346 31.74 3.25 12.76
CA ASP A 346 33.11 2.78 13.04
C ASP A 346 34.07 2.98 11.85
N THR A 347 33.54 3.32 10.67
CA THR A 347 34.30 3.58 9.44
C THR A 347 33.95 4.95 8.86
N ALA A 348 33.92 5.98 9.70
CA ALA A 348 33.66 7.36 9.29
C ALA A 348 34.72 7.87 8.28
N PRO A 349 34.41 8.92 7.50
CA PRO A 349 35.36 9.54 6.58
C PRO A 349 36.68 9.91 7.27
N PRO A 350 37.84 9.72 6.61
CA PRO A 350 39.15 9.97 7.22
C PRO A 350 39.42 11.45 7.51
N ALA A 351 38.66 12.36 6.90
CA ALA A 351 38.77 13.80 7.10
C ALA A 351 37.40 14.49 7.11
N GLY A 352 37.31 15.53 7.95
CA GLY A 352 36.13 16.37 8.08
C GLY A 352 35.06 15.81 9.02
N GLU A 353 34.04 16.62 9.30
CA GLU A 353 32.94 16.23 10.18
C GLU A 353 31.98 15.26 9.49
N TYR A 354 31.39 14.37 10.29
CA TYR A 354 30.43 13.33 9.90
C TYR A 354 29.25 13.34 10.86
N ALA A 355 28.03 13.14 10.34
CA ALA A 355 26.81 13.30 11.12
C ALA A 355 26.66 12.26 12.23
N TRP A 356 27.01 11.00 11.97
CA TRP A 356 26.76 9.88 12.88
C TRP A 356 28.02 9.51 13.65
N THR A 357 28.04 9.79 14.94
CA THR A 357 29.19 9.53 15.82
C THR A 357 28.74 8.86 17.12
N LEU A 358 29.69 8.29 17.87
CA LEU A 358 29.43 7.71 19.18
C LEU A 358 29.26 8.79 20.24
N ARG A 359 28.38 8.54 21.20
CA ARG A 359 28.19 9.40 22.36
C ARG A 359 29.42 9.37 23.27
N THR A 360 30.06 10.52 23.41
CA THR A 360 31.13 10.76 24.38
C THR A 360 30.60 11.33 25.70
N ALA A 361 30.98 10.73 26.83
CA ALA A 361 30.69 11.29 28.14
C ALA A 361 31.41 12.65 28.33
N LYS A 362 30.76 13.55 29.09
CA LYS A 362 31.33 14.86 29.43
C LYS A 362 32.66 14.67 30.18
N GLY A 363 33.77 15.08 29.56
CA GLY A 363 35.13 14.85 30.07
C GLY A 363 35.98 13.90 29.21
N GLY A 364 35.43 13.29 28.16
CA GLY A 364 36.17 12.63 27.07
C GLY A 364 36.84 11.29 27.41
N THR A 365 36.65 10.76 28.62
CA THR A 365 37.33 9.54 29.08
C THR A 365 36.52 8.25 28.90
N VAL A 366 35.23 8.34 28.58
CA VAL A 366 34.36 7.17 28.37
C VAL A 366 33.48 7.41 27.14
N GLU A 367 33.71 6.59 26.11
CA GLU A 367 32.79 6.45 24.98
C GLU A 367 31.72 5.43 25.34
N SER A 368 30.46 5.81 25.15
CA SER A 368 29.35 4.88 25.16
C SER A 368 29.18 4.35 23.75
N ARG A 369 29.02 3.03 23.58
CA ARG A 369 28.56 2.42 22.31
C ARG A 369 27.08 2.71 22.07
N THR A 370 26.75 3.99 22.00
CA THR A 370 25.42 4.50 21.66
C THR A 370 25.60 5.66 20.69
N LEU A 371 24.70 5.76 19.71
CA LEU A 371 24.72 6.84 18.73
C LEU A 371 24.45 8.18 19.43
N GLU A 372 25.25 9.20 19.14
CA GLU A 372 24.96 10.56 19.59
C GLU A 372 23.72 11.10 18.84
N PRO A 373 22.72 11.64 19.56
CA PRO A 373 21.54 12.18 18.89
C PRO A 373 21.91 13.33 17.96
N VAL A 374 21.53 13.21 16.69
CA VAL A 374 21.83 14.20 15.66
C VAL A 374 20.60 14.48 14.80
N ARG A 375 20.39 15.77 14.48
CA ARG A 375 19.47 16.23 13.44
C ARG A 375 20.32 16.61 12.23
N VAL A 376 20.38 15.76 11.22
CA VAL A 376 21.23 16.00 10.03
C VAL A 376 20.83 17.29 9.31
N SER A 377 19.54 17.62 9.30
CA SER A 377 19.01 18.85 8.70
C SER A 377 19.50 20.14 9.36
N GLU A 378 19.98 20.09 10.61
CA GLU A 378 20.49 21.23 11.37
C GLU A 378 22.02 21.43 11.21
N LEU A 379 22.73 20.45 10.64
CA LEU A 379 24.18 20.51 10.45
C LEU A 379 24.59 21.51 9.35
N ASP A 380 25.89 21.85 9.31
CA ASP A 380 26.44 22.57 8.17
C ASP A 380 26.24 21.78 6.87
N ILE A 381 26.01 22.50 5.76
CA ILE A 381 25.67 21.85 4.49
C ILE A 381 26.77 20.93 3.99
N ASP A 382 28.04 21.27 4.23
CA ASP A 382 29.16 20.44 3.78
C ASP A 382 29.23 19.12 4.56
N VAL A 383 28.81 19.15 5.84
CA VAL A 383 28.68 17.96 6.68
C VAL A 383 27.54 17.07 6.20
N VAL A 384 26.40 17.67 5.84
CA VAL A 384 25.25 16.95 5.25
C VAL A 384 25.66 16.22 3.97
N LYS A 385 26.28 16.94 3.03
CA LYS A 385 26.75 16.39 1.75
C LYS A 385 27.71 15.23 1.98
N ARG A 386 28.75 15.46 2.79
CA ARG A 386 29.79 14.45 3.08
C ARG A 386 29.16 13.21 3.71
N SER A 387 28.28 13.39 4.69
CA SER A 387 27.69 12.29 5.44
C SER A 387 26.83 11.38 4.56
N PHE A 388 25.93 11.95 3.77
CA PHE A 388 25.10 11.14 2.87
C PHE A 388 25.90 10.49 1.76
N ARG A 389 26.85 11.20 1.13
CA ARG A 389 27.69 10.60 0.09
C ARG A 389 28.51 9.44 0.63
N TRP A 390 29.02 9.54 1.85
CA TRP A 390 29.76 8.46 2.49
C TRP A 390 28.92 7.20 2.73
N LEU A 391 27.64 7.35 3.09
CA LEU A 391 26.71 6.21 3.24
C LEU A 391 26.42 5.48 1.92
N THR A 392 26.65 6.11 0.77
CA THR A 392 26.38 5.47 -0.53
C THR A 392 27.50 4.55 -1.02
N ARG A 393 28.63 4.54 -0.32
CA ARG A 393 29.84 3.82 -0.72
C ARG A 393 29.70 2.29 -0.60
#